data_AF-A0A935LF08-F1
#
_entry.id   AF-A0A935LF08-F1
#
_cell.length_a   1.000
_cell.length_b   1.000
_cell.length_c   1.000
_cell.angle_alpha   90.00
_cell.angle_beta   90.00
_cell.angle_gamma   90.00
#
_symmetry.space_group_name_H-M   'P 1'
#
loop_
_entity.id
_entity.type
_entity.pdbx_description
1 polymer ?
#
loop_
_entity_poly.entity_id
_entity_poly.type
_entity_poly.pdbx_seq_one_letter_code
_entity_poly.pdbx_strand_id
1 'polypeptide(L)' 'MLPHTATRRTTLIACLLATLCACTTEAWYEGAKRSAENQCRQQPPGAVEECLARVNKSRYDTYEKERTAPR' A
#
# COMPACT_ATOMS: atom_id res chain seq x y z
N MET A 1 40.99 -18.43 11.26
CA MET A 1 39.98 -17.80 12.15
C MET A 1 38.92 -17.18 11.27
N LEU A 2 37.78 -17.85 11.07
CA LEU A 2 36.69 -17.31 10.25
C LEU A 2 35.86 -16.32 11.10
N PRO A 3 35.43 -15.18 10.53
CA PRO A 3 34.65 -14.17 11.26
C PRO A 3 33.18 -14.60 11.35
N HIS A 4 32.87 -15.61 12.16
CA HIS A 4 31.50 -16.11 12.35
C HIS A 4 30.53 -15.05 12.90
N THR A 5 31.05 -14.02 13.58
CA THR A 5 30.27 -12.92 14.19
C THR A 5 29.78 -11.90 13.15
N ALA A 6 30.55 -11.66 12.09
CA ALA A 6 30.18 -10.74 11.01
C ALA A 6 29.05 -11.33 10.15
N THR A 7 29.18 -12.60 9.77
CA THR A 7 28.18 -13.31 8.95
C THR A 7 26.81 -13.36 9.62
N ARG A 8 26.76 -13.61 10.94
CA ARG A 8 25.49 -13.65 11.70
C ARG A 8 24.75 -12.32 11.72
N ARG A 9 25.47 -11.19 11.81
CA ARG A 9 24.87 -9.85 11.78
C ARG A 9 24.34 -9.52 10.38
N THR A 10 25.09 -9.85 9.34
CA THR A 10 24.67 -9.62 7.95
C THR A 10 23.45 -10.47 7.58
N THR A 11 23.37 -11.73 8.03
CA THR A 11 22.18 -12.58 7.81
C THR A 11 20.92 -12.02 8.48
N LEU A 12 21.04 -11.49 9.71
CA LEU A 12 19.90 -10.90 10.41
C LEU A 12 19.37 -9.64 9.71
N ILE A 13 20.27 -8.78 9.24
CA ILE A 13 19.91 -7.58 8.48
C ILE A 13 19.25 -7.96 7.14
N ALA A 14 19.77 -8.98 6.44
CA ALA A 14 19.19 -9.47 5.20
C ALA A 14 17.77 -10.04 5.39
N CYS A 15 17.53 -10.83 6.46
CA CYS A 15 16.19 -11.32 6.80
C CYS A 15 15.21 -10.18 7.14
N LEU A 16 15.68 -9.14 7.85
CA LEU A 16 14.85 -8.00 8.20
C LEU A 16 14.49 -7.14 6.98
N LEU A 17 15.37 -7.04 5.99
CA LEU A 17 15.09 -6.33 4.74
C LEU A 17 14.12 -7.11 3.84
N ALA A 18 14.16 -8.45 3.87
CA ALA A 18 13.25 -9.29 3.09
C ALA A 18 11.78 -9.13 3.51
N THR A 19 11.50 -8.86 4.79
CA THR A 19 10.12 -8.61 5.26
C THR A 19 9.58 -7.25 4.83
N LEU A 20 10.44 -6.27 4.56
CA LEU A 20 10.05 -4.95 4.04
C LEU A 20 9.64 -4.99 2.55
N CYS A 21 10.11 -6.00 1.80
CA CYS A 21 9.72 -6.20 0.40
C CYS A 21 8.32 -6.81 0.23
N ALA A 22 7.65 -7.22 1.30
CA ALA A 22 6.30 -7.79 1.26
C ALA A 22 5.19 -6.71 1.18
N CYS A 23 5.41 -5.63 0.41
CA CYS A 23 4.34 -4.70 0.09
C CYS A 23 3.33 -5.41 -0.83
N THR A 24 2.24 -5.93 -0.25
CA THR A 24 1.16 -6.50 -1.04
C THR A 24 0.50 -5.41 -1.89
N THR A 25 0.00 -5.77 -3.07
CA THR A 25 -0.80 -4.89 -3.92
C THR A 25 -2.05 -4.39 -3.20
N GLU A 26 -2.60 -5.21 -2.30
CA GLU A 26 -3.69 -4.85 -1.40
C GLU A 26 -3.31 -3.69 -0.47
N ALA A 27 -2.17 -3.78 0.22
CA ALA A 27 -1.70 -2.72 1.12
C ALA A 27 -1.46 -1.40 0.37
N TRP A 28 -0.92 -1.48 -0.85
CA TRP A 28 -0.79 -0.32 -1.74
C TRP A 28 -2.14 0.27 -2.13
N TYR A 29 -3.11 -0.57 -2.50
CA TYR A 29 -4.46 -0.13 -2.87
C TYR A 29 -5.16 0.58 -1.71
N GLU A 30 -5.19 -0.03 -0.53
CA GLU A 30 -5.82 0.56 0.65
C GLU A 30 -5.11 1.83 1.09
N GLY A 31 -3.78 1.86 1.04
CA GLY A 31 -2.98 3.06 1.31
C GLY A 31 -3.31 4.22 0.36
N ALA A 32 -3.38 3.95 -0.94
CA ALA A 32 -3.72 4.95 -1.95
C ALA A 32 -5.15 5.46 -1.78
N LYS A 33 -6.12 4.57 -1.55
CA LYS A 33 -7.52 4.92 -1.27
C LYS A 33 -7.63 5.81 -0.04
N ARG A 34 -7.03 5.41 1.08
CA ARG A 34 -7.00 6.17 2.33
C ARG A 34 -6.38 7.56 2.15
N SER A 35 -5.29 7.65 1.40
CA SER A 35 -4.64 8.92 1.08
C SER A 35 -5.56 9.84 0.28
N ALA A 36 -6.27 9.31 -0.73
CA ALA A 36 -7.22 10.07 -1.52
C ALA A 36 -8.39 10.58 -0.68
N GLU A 37 -8.94 9.76 0.22
CA GLU A 37 -9.98 10.21 1.17
C GLU A 37 -9.48 11.34 2.07
N ASN A 38 -8.25 11.24 2.56
CA ASN A 38 -7.66 12.27 3.41
C ASN A 38 -7.44 13.57 2.64
N GLN A 39 -7.01 13.51 1.38
CA GLN A 39 -6.91 14.68 0.51
C GLN A 39 -8.28 15.32 0.26
N CYS A 40 -9.34 14.54 0.07
CA CYS A 40 -10.69 15.09 -0.08
C CYS A 40 -11.15 15.86 1.16
N ARG A 41 -10.79 15.39 2.36
CA ARG A 41 -11.14 16.07 3.62
C ARG A 41 -10.39 17.39 3.85
N GLN A 42 -9.35 17.65 3.07
CA GLN A 42 -8.62 18.92 3.09
C GLN A 42 -9.18 19.94 2.08
N GLN A 43 -10.18 19.56 1.28
CA GLN A 43 -10.84 20.46 0.34
C GLN A 43 -11.71 21.50 1.09
N PRO A 44 -12.01 22.65 0.45
CA PRO A 44 -12.93 23.63 1.01
C PRO A 44 -14.32 23.05 1.35
N PRO A 45 -15.03 23.65 2.32
CA PRO A 45 -16.40 23.25 2.65
C PRO A 45 -17.29 23.27 1.40
N GLY A 46 -17.98 22.16 1.12
CA GLY A 46 -18.84 22.00 -0.07
C GLY A 46 -18.19 21.27 -1.25
N ALA A 47 -16.87 21.10 -1.28
CA ALA A 47 -16.17 20.29 -2.29
C ALA A 47 -15.80 18.88 -1.80
N VAL A 48 -15.93 18.63 -0.49
CA VAL A 48 -15.53 17.38 0.16
C VAL A 48 -16.38 16.21 -0.34
N GLU A 49 -17.71 16.36 -0.35
CA GLU A 49 -18.65 15.30 -0.73
C GLU A 49 -18.47 14.90 -2.19
N GLU A 50 -18.33 15.88 -3.08
CA GLU A 50 -18.09 15.64 -4.50
C GLU A 50 -16.73 14.96 -4.74
N CYS A 51 -15.68 15.38 -4.01
CA CYS A 51 -14.38 14.72 -4.07
C CYS A 51 -14.48 13.26 -3.61
N LEU A 52 -15.12 13.00 -2.46
CA LEU A 52 -15.30 11.65 -1.90
C LEU A 52 -16.17 10.76 -2.79
N ALA A 53 -17.07 11.33 -3.61
CA ALA A 53 -17.85 10.58 -4.56
C ALA A 53 -17.00 9.94 -5.67
N ARG A 54 -15.83 10.52 -5.98
CA ARG A 54 -14.90 10.01 -7.01
C ARG A 54 -13.86 9.03 -6.49
N VAL A 55 -13.69 8.93 -5.16
CA VAL A 55 -12.74 7.97 -4.57
C VAL A 55 -13.29 6.56 -4.75
N ASN A 56 -12.43 5.61 -5.15
CA ASN A 56 -12.83 4.21 -5.30
C ASN A 56 -13.24 3.63 -3.93
N LYS A 57 -14.46 3.10 -3.84
CA LYS A 57 -15.03 2.54 -2.59
C LYS A 57 -15.01 1.02 -2.55
N SER A 58 -14.68 0.37 -3.66
CA SER A 58 -14.64 -1.09 -3.78
C SER A 58 -13.60 -1.70 -2.82
N ARG A 59 -13.82 -2.96 -2.46
CA ARG A 59 -12.82 -3.80 -1.78
C ARG A 59 -11.72 -4.17 -2.78
N TYR A 60 -10.52 -4.44 -2.27
CA TYR A 60 -9.37 -4.79 -3.11
C TYR A 60 -9.65 -5.93 -4.10
N ASP A 61 -10.25 -7.05 -3.65
CA ASP A 61 -10.60 -8.19 -4.51
C ASP A 61 -11.47 -7.79 -5.71
N THR A 62 -12.51 -7.00 -5.46
CA THR A 62 -13.40 -6.50 -6.52
C THR A 62 -12.66 -5.58 -7.48
N TYR A 63 -11.86 -4.66 -6.95
CA TYR A 63 -11.01 -3.79 -7.75
C TYR A 63 -10.03 -4.58 -8.62
N GLU A 64 -9.39 -5.61 -8.07
CA GLU A 64 -8.42 -6.43 -8.80
C GLU A 64 -9.11 -7.21 -9.92
N LYS A 65 -10.26 -7.81 -9.64
CA LYS A 65 -11.06 -8.53 -10.63
C LYS A 65 -11.51 -7.63 -11.78
N GLU A 66 -11.99 -6.42 -11.48
CA GLU A 66 -12.39 -5.44 -12.51
C GLU A 66 -11.19 -4.95 -13.32
N ARG A 67 -10.06 -4.70 -12.67
CA ARG A 67 -8.82 -4.24 -13.31
C ARG A 67 -8.22 -5.27 -14.24
N THR A 68 -8.29 -6.55 -13.88
CA THR A 68 -7.67 -7.67 -14.62
C THR A 68 -8.63 -8.31 -15.62
N ALA A 69 -9.91 -7.92 -15.60
CA ALA A 69 -10.87 -8.38 -16.60
C ALA A 69 -10.42 -7.98 -18.02
N PRO A 70 -10.45 -8.90 -18.99
CA PRO A 70 -10.19 -8.58 -20.38
C PRO A 70 -11.24 -7.57 -20.88
N ARG A 71 -10.78 -6.52 -21.55
CA ARG A 71 -11.64 -5.48 -22.15
C ARG A 71 -12.21 -5.92 -23.49
#